data_AF-A0A6G1VIP9-F1
#
_entry.id   AF-A0A6G1VIP9-F1
#
_cell.length_a   1.000
_cell.length_b   1.000
_cell.length_c   1.000
_cell.angle_alpha   90.00
_cell.angle_beta   90.00
_cell.angle_gamma   90.00
#
_symmetry.space_group_name_H-M   'P 1'
#
loop_
_entity.id
_entity.type
_entity.pdbx_description
1 polymer ?
#
loop_
_entity_poly.entity_id
_entity_poly.type
_entity_poly.pdbx_seq_one_letter_code
_entity_poly.pdbx_strand_id
1 'polypeptide(L)'
;MLDVLKRDEKASFFFIGAEDEKDQDGMVSRRFRLYRRFVLSTVSNDKFEHFRRNDLSLYILVNKEYVEDTASYADELAGIVQRLMH
;
A
#
# COMPACT_ATOMS: atom_id res chain seq x y z
N MET A 1 12.21 1.47 -3.10
CA MET A 1 11.28 0.81 -4.03
C MET A 1 11.99 0.42 -5.33
N LEU A 2 12.48 1.37 -6.13
CA LEU A 2 13.18 1.06 -7.38
C LEU A 2 14.43 0.17 -7.20
N ASP A 3 15.25 0.42 -6.18
CA ASP A 3 16.42 -0.44 -5.93
C ASP A 3 16.06 -1.84 -5.41
N VAL A 4 14.88 -1.99 -4.80
CA VAL A 4 14.34 -3.32 -4.47
C VAL A 4 13.91 -4.01 -5.75
N LEU A 5 13.21 -3.33 -6.65
CA LEU A 5 12.82 -3.88 -7.95
C LEU A 5 14.00 -4.30 -8.83
N LYS A 6 15.13 -3.59 -8.73
CA LYS A 6 16.38 -3.99 -9.42
C LYS A 6 16.95 -5.31 -8.90
N ARG A 7 16.67 -5.67 -7.65
CA ARG A 7 17.17 -6.88 -6.99
C ARG A 7 16.14 -8.02 -7.02
N ASP A 8 14.87 -7.66 -6.98
CA ASP A 8 13.71 -8.56 -7.03
C ASP A 8 12.62 -7.92 -7.89
N GLU A 9 12.59 -8.31 -9.15
CA GLU A 9 11.59 -7.83 -10.13
C GLU A 9 10.16 -8.27 -9.79
N LYS A 10 9.99 -9.26 -8.90
CA LYS A 10 8.68 -9.80 -8.49
C LYS A 10 8.08 -9.05 -7.30
N ALA A 11 8.83 -8.11 -6.73
CA ALA A 11 8.43 -7.44 -5.51
C ALA A 11 7.11 -6.67 -5.69
N SER A 12 6.20 -6.88 -4.73
CA SER A 12 5.08 -6.00 -4.44
C SER A 12 5.43 -5.13 -3.22
N PHE A 13 4.76 -3.99 -3.08
CA PHE A 13 5.05 -3.04 -2.00
C PHE A 13 3.79 -2.65 -1.25
N PHE A 14 3.93 -2.27 0.01
CA PHE A 14 2.88 -1.56 0.73
C PHE A 14 3.47 -0.54 1.69
N PHE A 15 2.65 0.40 2.13
CA PHE A 15 2.98 1.27 3.25
C PHE A 15 1.75 1.50 4.13
N ILE A 16 2.00 1.68 5.43
CA ILE A 16 1.00 2.07 6.42
C ILE A 16 1.32 3.50 6.84
N GLY A 17 0.36 4.39 6.71
CA GLY A 17 0.50 5.75 7.20
C GLY A 17 0.30 5.79 8.70
N ALA A 18 1.39 5.90 9.46
CA ALA A 18 1.33 6.01 10.91
C ALA A 18 0.49 7.22 11.37
N GLU A 19 -0.29 7.00 12.42
CA GLU A 19 -1.12 8.01 13.08
C GLU A 19 -0.26 9.05 13.79
N ASP A 20 -0.75 10.27 13.85
CA ASP A 20 -0.14 11.40 14.57
C ASP A 20 -1.18 11.93 15.56
N GLU A 21 -0.74 12.50 16.69
CA GLU A 21 -1.60 13.09 17.74
C GLU A 21 -2.61 14.11 17.22
N LYS A 22 -2.36 14.73 16.05
CA LYS A 22 -3.31 15.67 15.42
C LYS A 22 -4.21 15.04 14.35
N ASP A 23 -4.12 13.73 14.13
CA ASP A 23 -5.05 13.03 13.27
C ASP A 23 -6.38 12.80 14.01
N GLN A 24 -7.49 12.88 13.28
CA GLN A 24 -8.82 12.68 13.85
C GLN A 24 -9.15 11.19 13.83
N ASP A 25 -9.70 10.68 14.93
CA ASP A 25 -10.16 9.29 15.01
C ASP A 25 -11.13 8.96 13.87
N GLY A 26 -10.90 7.81 13.23
CA GLY A 26 -11.69 7.34 12.09
C GLY A 26 -11.38 8.00 10.74
N MET A 27 -10.41 8.92 10.68
CA MET A 27 -9.91 9.49 9.42
C MET A 27 -8.57 8.86 9.03
N VAL A 28 -8.34 8.71 7.72
CA VAL A 28 -7.01 8.32 7.20
C VAL A 28 -5.94 9.30 7.68
N SER A 29 -4.76 8.80 8.08
CA SER A 29 -3.70 9.65 8.62
C SER A 29 -3.23 10.72 7.63
N ARG A 30 -2.73 11.87 8.13
CA ARG A 30 -2.15 12.91 7.26
C ARG A 30 -1.00 12.36 6.42
N ARG A 31 -0.16 11.51 7.03
CA ARG A 31 0.97 10.84 6.35
C ARG A 31 0.50 9.92 5.25
N PHE A 32 -0.55 9.14 5.47
CA PHE A 32 -1.15 8.32 4.41
C PHE A 32 -1.55 9.15 3.20
N ARG A 33 -2.26 10.28 3.43
CA ARG A 33 -2.71 11.15 2.32
C ARG A 33 -1.53 11.70 1.52
N LEU A 34 -0.45 12.08 2.21
CA LEU A 34 0.75 12.60 1.57
C LEU A 34 1.48 11.52 0.76
N TYR A 35 1.77 10.37 1.37
CA TYR A 35 2.49 9.28 0.70
C TYR A 35 1.71 8.71 -0.48
N ARG A 36 0.38 8.61 -0.35
CA ARG A 36 -0.48 8.20 -1.47
C ARG A 36 -0.34 9.15 -2.66
N ARG A 37 -0.29 10.47 -2.44
CA ARG A 37 -0.09 11.45 -3.52
C ARG A 37 1.26 11.25 -4.20
N PHE A 38 2.33 11.07 -3.42
CA PHE A 38 3.66 10.82 -3.97
C PHE A 38 3.73 9.53 -4.79
N VAL A 39 3.14 8.44 -4.30
CA VAL A 39 3.14 7.17 -5.02
C VAL A 39 2.34 7.28 -6.31
N LEU A 40 1.15 7.88 -6.29
CA LEU A 40 0.35 8.09 -7.51
C LEU A 40 1.04 8.97 -8.55
N SER A 41 1.92 9.89 -8.15
CA SER A 41 2.68 10.73 -9.08
C SER A 41 3.94 10.06 -9.64
N THR A 42 4.40 8.97 -9.03
CA THR A 42 5.71 8.36 -9.34
C THR A 42 5.60 6.93 -9.86
N VAL A 43 4.57 6.19 -9.47
CA VAL A 43 4.32 4.81 -9.86
C VAL A 43 3.07 4.78 -10.73
N SER A 44 3.24 4.40 -11.99
CA SER A 44 2.14 4.24 -12.93
C SER A 44 1.41 2.91 -12.69
N ASN A 45 0.16 2.86 -13.16
CA ASN A 45 -0.66 1.64 -13.16
C ASN A 45 -0.17 0.59 -14.18
N ASP A 46 1.02 0.73 -14.76
CA ASP A 46 1.50 -0.16 -15.83
C ASP A 46 1.93 -1.51 -15.27
N LYS A 47 2.93 -1.51 -14.37
CA LYS A 47 3.41 -2.71 -13.66
C LYS A 47 2.60 -3.04 -12.41
N PHE A 48 2.06 -2.03 -11.75
CA PHE A 48 1.41 -2.20 -10.44
C PHE A 48 -0.09 -1.95 -10.51
N GLU A 49 -0.83 -2.74 -9.73
CA GLU A 49 -2.20 -2.43 -9.36
C GLU A 49 -2.22 -1.82 -7.96
N HIS A 50 -3.05 -0.79 -7.80
CA HIS A 50 -3.03 0.07 -6.64
C HIS A 50 -4.27 -0.16 -5.78
N PHE A 51 -4.08 -0.66 -4.57
CA PHE A 51 -5.16 -0.88 -3.60
C PHE A 51 -5.03 0.05 -2.40
N ARG A 52 -6.17 0.40 -1.79
CA ARG A 52 -6.22 1.20 -0.57
C ARG A 52 -7.19 0.62 0.44
N ARG A 53 -6.80 0.69 1.72
CA ARG A 53 -7.63 0.37 2.89
C ARG A 53 -7.56 1.54 3.85
N ASN A 54 -8.57 2.41 3.78
CA ASN A 54 -8.59 3.67 4.52
C ASN A 54 -8.69 3.44 6.03
N ASP A 55 -9.42 2.40 6.43
CA ASP A 55 -9.55 1.89 7.80
C ASP A 55 -8.21 1.54 8.44
N LEU A 56 -7.23 1.11 7.63
CA LEU A 56 -5.90 0.73 8.09
C LEU A 56 -4.82 1.76 7.73
N SER A 57 -5.20 2.89 7.13
CA SER A 57 -4.24 3.81 6.48
C SER A 57 -3.20 3.07 5.61
N LEU A 58 -3.65 2.02 4.90
CA LEU A 58 -2.80 1.09 4.16
C LEU A 58 -2.94 1.30 2.65
N TYR A 59 -1.81 1.33 1.96
CA TYR A 59 -1.73 1.41 0.51
C TYR A 59 -0.85 0.28 -0.01
N ILE A 60 -1.33 -0.44 -1.03
CA ILE A 60 -0.68 -1.63 -1.56
C ILE A 60 -0.46 -1.44 -3.08
N LEU A 61 0.74 -1.80 -3.53
CA LEU A 61 1.18 -1.86 -4.91
C LEU A 61 1.46 -3.31 -5.26
N VAL A 62 0.51 -3.97 -5.93
CA VAL A 62 0.63 -5.38 -6.31
C VAL A 62 1.22 -5.47 -7.72
N ASN A 63 2.28 -6.25 -7.89
CA ASN A 63 2.91 -6.44 -9.19
C ASN A 63 2.06 -7.37 -10.07
N LYS A 64 1.40 -6.80 -11.09
CA LYS A 64 0.48 -7.52 -11.98
C LYS A 64 1.18 -8.52 -12.91
N GLU A 65 2.49 -8.39 -13.11
CA GLU A 65 3.27 -9.32 -13.95
C GLU A 65 3.46 -10.68 -13.25
N TYR A 66 3.41 -10.71 -11.91
CA TYR A 66 3.75 -11.90 -11.13
C TYR A 66 2.66 -12.33 -10.13
N VAL A 67 1.57 -11.58 -10.02
CA VAL A 67 0.40 -11.92 -9.20
C VAL A 67 -0.84 -11.94 -10.10
N GLU A 68 -1.44 -13.13 -10.23
CA GLU A 68 -2.59 -13.35 -11.13
C GLU A 68 -3.88 -12.75 -10.56
N ASP A 69 -4.19 -13.02 -9.29
CA ASP A 69 -5.32 -12.42 -8.57
C ASP A 69 -4.83 -11.35 -7.60
N THR A 70 -4.67 -10.14 -8.14
CA THR A 70 -4.15 -8.99 -7.39
C THR A 70 -5.08 -8.53 -6.28
N ALA A 71 -6.39 -8.68 -6.46
CA ALA A 71 -7.40 -8.27 -5.49
C ALA A 71 -7.38 -9.19 -4.27
N SER A 72 -7.42 -10.51 -4.49
CA SER A 72 -7.32 -11.51 -3.41
C SER A 72 -6.01 -11.36 -2.64
N TYR A 73 -4.89 -11.16 -3.35
CA TYR A 73 -3.58 -10.91 -2.73
C TYR A 73 -3.57 -9.65 -1.85
N ALA A 74 -4.17 -8.55 -2.32
CA ALA A 74 -4.27 -7.32 -1.57
C ALA A 74 -5.16 -7.46 -0.32
N ASP A 75 -6.26 -8.21 -0.41
CA ASP A 75 -7.15 -8.48 0.71
C ASP A 75 -6.48 -9.37 1.78
N GLU A 76 -5.71 -10.38 1.36
CA GLU A 76 -4.91 -11.20 2.27
C GLU A 76 -3.89 -10.35 3.04
N LEU A 77 -3.15 -9.49 2.34
CA LEU A 77 -2.21 -8.56 2.95
C LEU A 77 -2.90 -7.61 3.94
N ALA A 78 -4.06 -7.06 3.59
CA ALA A 78 -4.83 -6.21 4.48
C ALA A 78 -5.27 -6.96 5.76
N GLY A 79 -5.72 -8.21 5.62
CA GLY A 79 -6.09 -9.06 6.75
C GLY A 79 -4.90 -9.44 7.65
N ILE A 80 -3.70 -9.58 7.10
CA ILE A 80 -2.47 -9.75 7.89
C ILE A 80 -2.14 -8.46 8.66
N VAL A 81 -2.14 -7.31 7.98
CA VAL A 81 -1.84 -6.01 8.60
C VAL A 81 -2.81 -5.71 9.75
N GLN A 82 -4.11 -5.92 9.53
CA GLN A 82 -5.13 -5.72 10.56
C GLN A 82 -4.85 -6.56 11.82
N ARG A 83 -4.44 -7.82 11.65
CA ARG A 83 -4.10 -8.72 12.78
C ARG A 83 -2.83 -8.31 13.53
N LEU A 84 -1.92 -7.56 12.90
CA LEU A 84 -0.67 -7.11 13.52
C LEU A 84 -0.81 -5.76 14.24
N MET A 85 -1.87 -5.01 13.95
CA MET A 85 -2.16 -3.72 14.58
C MET A 85 -3.08 -3.82 15.80
N HIS A 86 -3.53 -5.03 16.15
CA HIS A 86 -4.33 -5.38 17.33
C HIS A 86 -3.60 -6.40 18.20
#